data_AF-A0A418T415-F1
#
_entry.id   AF-A0A418T415-F1
#
_cell.length_a   1.000
_cell.length_b   1.000
_cell.length_c   1.000
_cell.angle_alpha   90.00
_cell.angle_beta   90.00
_cell.angle_gamma   90.00
#
_symmetry.space_group_name_H-M   'P 1'
#
loop_
_entity.id
_entity.type
_entity.pdbx_description
1 polymer ?
#
loop_
_entity_poly.entity_id
_entity_poly.type
_entity_poly.pdbx_seq_one_letter_code
_entity_poly.pdbx_strand_id
1 'polypeptide(L)'
;MARIRPAGATDILRVVDMIEALTVAVNGPVAVNRTHTAETVAGLISSHDSAVWVSNGGFIAGVIRCTVISPEPIATELGWYASDGSGLLLLKTFEKWATDKGARLIQMSTGAEGIDLSRLGYRLAERAWVK
;
A
#
# COMPACT_ATOMS: atom_id res chain seq x y z
N MET A 1 17.08 12.56 6.29
CA MET A 1 16.22 11.38 6.53
C MET A 1 14.82 11.69 6.00
N ALA A 2 14.21 10.79 5.24
CA ALA A 2 12.84 10.99 4.76
C ALA A 2 11.86 10.97 5.94
N ARG A 3 10.99 11.98 6.04
CA ARG A 3 9.98 12.08 7.10
C ARG A 3 8.71 11.39 6.62
N ILE A 4 8.32 10.31 7.29
CA ILE A 4 7.02 9.65 7.06
C ILE A 4 5.95 10.35 7.89
N ARG A 5 4.78 10.56 7.30
CA ARG A 5 3.60 11.08 8.01
C ARG A 5 2.32 10.51 7.39
N PRO A 6 1.20 10.50 8.14
CA PRO A 6 -0.12 10.25 7.55
C PRO A 6 -0.38 11.24 6.41
N ALA A 7 -1.04 10.75 5.35
CA ALA A 7 -1.55 11.58 4.27
C ALA A 7 -2.79 12.36 4.74
N GLY A 8 -2.92 13.60 4.28
CA GLY A 8 -4.13 14.40 4.43
C GLY A 8 -4.76 14.71 3.07
N ALA A 9 -5.87 15.46 3.07
CA ALA A 9 -6.59 15.83 1.84
C ALA A 9 -5.69 16.54 0.81
N THR A 10 -4.68 17.30 1.25
CA THR A 10 -3.74 17.99 0.36
C THR A 10 -2.75 17.04 -0.34
N ASP A 11 -2.64 15.79 0.09
CA ASP A 11 -1.75 14.80 -0.52
C ASP A 11 -2.44 13.97 -1.61
N ILE A 12 -3.77 14.05 -1.77
CA ILE A 12 -4.54 13.15 -2.65
C ILE A 12 -3.97 13.14 -4.06
N LEU A 13 -3.84 14.30 -4.71
CA LEU A 13 -3.36 14.36 -6.10
C LEU A 13 -1.92 13.87 -6.23
N ARG A 14 -1.10 14.11 -5.21
CA ARG A 14 0.28 13.66 -5.19
C ARG A 14 0.40 12.14 -5.02
N VAL A 15 -0.50 11.53 -4.26
CA VAL A 15 -0.62 10.06 -4.17
C VAL A 15 -1.08 9.50 -5.51
N VAL A 16 -2.02 10.15 -6.22
CA VAL A 16 -2.43 9.75 -7.57
C VAL A 16 -1.25 9.75 -8.54
N ASP A 17 -0.41 10.79 -8.52
CA ASP A 17 0.78 10.86 -9.38
C ASP A 17 1.78 9.72 -9.06
N MET A 18 1.94 9.37 -7.78
CA MET A 18 2.77 8.23 -7.38
C MET A 18 2.16 6.87 -7.74
N ILE A 19 0.82 6.75 -7.76
CA ILE A 19 0.12 5.55 -8.23
C ILE A 19 0.34 5.36 -9.73
N GLU A 20 0.30 6.43 -10.53
CA GLU A 20 0.64 6.34 -11.95
C GLU A 20 2.10 5.90 -12.16
N ALA A 21 3.03 6.46 -11.39
CA ALA A 21 4.43 6.04 -11.41
C ALA A 21 4.59 4.57 -11.01
N LEU A 22 3.84 4.11 -10.00
CA LEU A 22 3.79 2.70 -9.59
C LEU A 22 3.29 1.81 -10.73
N THR A 23 2.17 2.16 -11.38
CA THR A 23 1.61 1.40 -12.51
C THR A 23 2.60 1.24 -13.64
N VAL A 24 3.35 2.30 -13.97
CA VAL A 24 4.44 2.25 -14.96
C VAL A 24 5.57 1.32 -14.47
N ALA A 25 6.01 1.46 -13.22
CA ALA A 25 7.12 0.70 -12.66
C ALA A 25 6.84 -0.82 -12.60
N VAL A 26 5.59 -1.22 -12.34
CA VAL A 26 5.19 -2.65 -12.27
C VAL A 26 4.61 -3.19 -13.58
N ASN A 27 4.54 -2.35 -14.63
CA ASN A 27 3.88 -2.67 -15.89
C ASN A 27 2.45 -3.23 -15.66
N GLY A 28 1.67 -2.54 -14.85
CA GLY A 28 0.33 -2.98 -14.45
C GLY A 28 -0.63 -3.05 -15.65
N PRO A 29 -1.50 -4.07 -15.74
CA PRO A 29 -2.35 -4.29 -16.91
C PRO A 29 -3.54 -3.33 -17.03
N VAL A 30 -3.82 -2.54 -15.98
CA VAL A 30 -4.98 -1.64 -15.91
C VAL A 30 -4.49 -0.19 -15.87
N ALA A 31 -5.06 0.64 -16.75
CA ALA A 31 -4.78 2.07 -16.78
C ALA A 31 -5.37 2.78 -15.55
N VAL A 32 -4.66 3.79 -15.05
CA VAL A 32 -5.13 4.60 -13.91
C VAL A 32 -6.25 5.54 -14.38
N ASN A 33 -7.41 5.45 -13.72
CA ASN A 33 -8.44 6.48 -13.81
C ASN A 33 -8.24 7.48 -12.68
N ARG A 34 -7.63 8.63 -12.98
CA ARG A 34 -7.24 9.63 -11.98
C ARG A 34 -8.39 10.08 -11.06
N THR A 35 -9.58 10.33 -11.60
CA THR A 35 -10.73 10.78 -10.80
C THR A 35 -11.14 9.71 -9.79
N HIS A 36 -11.32 8.47 -10.27
CA HIS A 36 -11.68 7.36 -9.40
C HIS A 36 -10.58 7.04 -8.36
N THR A 37 -9.31 7.12 -8.76
CA THR A 37 -8.18 6.93 -7.86
C THR A 37 -8.14 8.03 -6.80
N ALA A 38 -8.40 9.29 -7.15
CA ALA A 38 -8.46 10.39 -6.18
C ALA A 38 -9.58 10.19 -5.15
N GLU A 39 -10.78 9.81 -5.60
CA GLU A 39 -11.91 9.48 -4.73
C GLU A 39 -11.59 8.31 -3.79
N THR A 40 -10.94 7.27 -4.33
CA THR A 40 -10.52 6.10 -3.55
C THR A 40 -9.50 6.49 -2.48
N VAL A 41 -8.47 7.26 -2.84
CA VAL A 41 -7.46 7.76 -1.88
C VAL A 41 -8.11 8.65 -0.82
N ALA A 42 -9.05 9.53 -1.19
CA ALA A 42 -9.81 10.32 -0.22
C ALA A 42 -10.59 9.44 0.75
N GLY A 43 -11.25 8.38 0.25
CA GLY A 43 -11.94 7.39 1.07
C GLY A 43 -11.00 6.67 2.04
N LEU A 44 -9.82 6.25 1.59
CA LEU A 44 -8.81 5.60 2.43
C LEU A 44 -8.28 6.53 3.53
N ILE A 45 -8.04 7.81 3.22
CA ILE A 45 -7.58 8.81 4.21
C ILE A 45 -8.66 9.05 5.29
N SER A 46 -9.93 8.96 4.92
CA SER A 46 -11.07 9.24 5.80
C SER A 46 -11.48 8.04 6.66
N SER A 47 -11.08 6.84 6.28
CA SER A 47 -11.52 5.59 6.90
C SER A 47 -10.68 5.23 8.13
N HIS A 48 -11.36 4.82 9.21
CA HIS A 48 -10.69 4.32 10.41
C HIS A 48 -9.92 3.02 10.17
N ASP A 49 -10.39 2.20 9.23
CA ASP A 49 -9.82 0.87 8.97
C ASP A 49 -8.86 0.88 7.77
N SER A 50 -8.46 2.06 7.32
CA SER A 50 -7.47 2.25 6.27
C SER A 50 -6.37 3.18 6.76
N ALA A 51 -5.25 3.17 6.04
CA ALA A 51 -4.19 4.12 6.27
C ALA A 51 -3.43 4.41 4.99
N VAL A 52 -2.99 5.66 4.88
CA VAL A 52 -2.12 6.14 3.80
C VAL A 52 -1.01 6.96 4.46
N TRP A 53 0.24 6.57 4.24
CA TRP A 53 1.40 7.37 4.63
C TRP A 53 2.16 7.83 3.42
N VAL A 54 2.79 8.99 3.55
CA VAL A 54 3.57 9.63 2.50
C VAL A 54 4.94 10.06 3.02
N SER A 55 5.89 10.11 2.10
CA SER A 55 7.21 10.72 2.25
C SER A 55 7.40 11.84 1.21
N ASN A 56 8.64 12.17 0.82
CA ASN A 56 8.92 13.16 -0.24
C ASN A 56 8.79 12.56 -1.65
N GLY A 57 8.96 11.25 -1.80
CA GLY A 57 8.85 10.57 -3.10
C GLY A 57 8.19 9.20 -3.03
N GLY A 58 7.43 8.92 -1.96
CA GLY A 58 6.77 7.64 -1.79
C GLY A 58 5.48 7.70 -1.00
N PHE A 59 4.71 6.62 -1.11
CA PHE A 59 3.54 6.34 -0.31
C PHE A 59 3.43 4.85 0.00
N ILE A 60 2.65 4.54 1.03
CA ILE A 60 2.08 3.21 1.22
C ILE A 60 0.63 3.37 1.67
N ALA A 61 -0.26 2.61 1.05
CA ALA A 61 -1.67 2.57 1.37
C ALA A 61 -2.10 1.13 1.72
N GLY A 62 -2.98 1.00 2.70
CA GLY A 62 -3.51 -0.30 3.07
C GLY A 62 -4.83 -0.22 3.84
N VAL A 63 -5.45 -1.38 4.02
CA VAL A 63 -6.77 -1.54 4.65
C VAL A 63 -6.79 -2.77 5.55
N ILE A 64 -7.54 -2.71 6.64
CA ILE A 64 -7.89 -3.89 7.45
C ILE A 64 -9.11 -4.55 6.82
N ARG A 65 -8.98 -5.84 6.48
CA ARG A 65 -10.08 -6.66 5.97
C ARG A 65 -10.07 -8.05 6.60
N CYS A 66 -11.21 -8.70 6.63
CA CYS A 66 -11.32 -10.12 6.98
C CYS A 66 -11.41 -10.97 5.71
N THR A 67 -11.13 -12.26 5.84
CA THR A 67 -11.34 -13.21 4.75
C THR A 67 -12.74 -13.81 4.81
N VAL A 68 -13.16 -14.50 3.75
CA VAL A 68 -14.43 -15.24 3.77
C VAL A 68 -14.42 -16.46 4.70
N ILE A 69 -13.24 -16.93 5.12
CA ILE A 69 -13.07 -18.14 5.94
C ILE A 69 -12.78 -17.87 7.41
N SER A 70 -12.41 -16.63 7.77
CA SER A 70 -12.02 -16.26 9.14
C SER A 70 -12.30 -14.78 9.39
N PRO A 71 -12.86 -14.44 10.56
CA PRO A 71 -13.04 -13.05 10.98
C PRO A 71 -11.74 -12.40 11.48
N GLU A 72 -10.62 -13.13 11.54
CA GLU A 72 -9.35 -12.53 11.96
C GLU A 72 -8.92 -11.41 10.99
N PRO A 73 -8.54 -10.22 11.51
CA PRO A 73 -8.20 -9.07 10.68
C PRO A 73 -6.87 -9.27 9.95
N ILE A 74 -6.82 -8.87 8.69
CA ILE A 74 -5.61 -8.85 7.85
C ILE A 74 -5.38 -7.42 7.36
N ALA A 75 -4.18 -6.91 7.61
CA ALA A 75 -3.74 -5.66 6.99
C ALA A 75 -3.27 -5.98 5.57
N THR A 76 -3.97 -5.43 4.57
CA THR A 76 -3.64 -5.63 3.17
C THR A 76 -3.11 -4.34 2.57
N GLU A 77 -1.92 -4.42 1.99
CA GLU A 77 -1.38 -3.37 1.15
C GLU A 77 -2.17 -3.23 -0.17
N LEU A 78 -2.45 -1.99 -0.55
CA LEU A 78 -3.17 -1.63 -1.78
C LEU A 78 -2.25 -0.95 -2.80
N GLY A 79 -1.18 -0.32 -2.33
CA GLY A 79 -0.13 0.27 -3.16
C GLY A 79 1.05 0.72 -2.31
N TRP A 80 2.27 0.41 -2.76
CA TRP A 80 3.52 0.81 -2.14
C TRP A 80 4.53 1.24 -3.20
N TYR A 81 4.99 2.48 -3.10
CA TYR A 81 5.94 3.07 -4.03
C TYR A 81 6.87 4.04 -3.31
N ALA A 82 8.14 4.09 -3.71
CA ALA A 82 9.07 5.12 -3.27
C ALA A 82 10.23 5.31 -4.26
N SER A 83 10.50 6.56 -4.64
CA SER A 83 11.68 6.97 -5.42
C SER A 83 12.75 7.70 -4.61
N ASP A 84 12.45 8.05 -3.36
CA ASP A 84 13.32 8.83 -2.46
C ASP A 84 14.06 7.96 -1.43
N GLY A 85 14.10 6.65 -1.62
CA GLY A 85 14.71 5.69 -0.70
C GLY A 85 13.92 5.45 0.59
N SER A 86 12.71 6.01 0.73
CA SER A 86 11.88 5.86 1.94
C SER A 86 11.11 4.53 2.02
N GLY A 87 11.21 3.68 1.00
CA GLY A 87 10.38 2.47 0.85
C GLY A 87 10.35 1.59 2.10
N LEU A 88 11.51 1.21 2.65
CA LEU A 88 11.57 0.38 3.85
C LEU A 88 11.03 1.06 5.11
N LEU A 89 11.12 2.39 5.19
CA LEU A 89 10.57 3.14 6.33
C LEU A 89 9.04 3.25 6.23
N LEU A 90 8.50 3.39 5.01
CA LEU A 90 7.06 3.30 4.74
C LEU A 90 6.54 1.91 5.14
N LEU A 91 7.21 0.83 4.70
CA LEU A 91 6.84 -0.53 5.04
C LEU A 91 6.80 -0.75 6.56
N LYS A 92 7.86 -0.37 7.29
CA LYS A 92 7.88 -0.48 8.76
C LYS A 92 6.77 0.31 9.43
N THR A 93 6.40 1.46 8.87
CA THR A 93 5.30 2.29 9.39
C THR A 93 3.96 1.56 9.21
N PHE A 94 3.75 0.93 8.04
CA PHE A 94 2.58 0.12 7.77
C PHE A 94 2.50 -1.12 8.65
N GLU A 95 3.61 -1.85 8.82
CA GLU A 95 3.67 -3.04 9.68
C GLU A 95 3.36 -2.71 11.14
N LYS A 96 3.89 -1.58 11.63
CA LYS A 96 3.57 -1.07 12.96
C LYS A 96 2.08 -0.78 13.09
N TRP A 97 1.49 -0.04 12.14
CA TRP A 97 0.05 0.25 12.18
C TRP A 97 -0.80 -1.01 12.12
N ALA A 98 -0.43 -1.98 11.28
CA ALA A 98 -1.13 -3.26 11.20
C ALA A 98 -1.12 -3.98 12.56
N THR A 99 0.04 -4.00 13.22
CA THR A 99 0.19 -4.56 14.58
C THR A 99 -0.68 -3.80 15.59
N ASP A 100 -0.65 -2.46 15.55
CA ASP A 100 -1.43 -1.61 16.46
C ASP A 100 -2.96 -1.78 16.24
N LYS A 101 -3.40 -2.12 15.02
CA LYS A 101 -4.79 -2.47 14.67
C LYS A 101 -5.17 -3.91 15.03
N GLY A 102 -4.25 -4.70 15.58
CA GLY A 102 -4.48 -6.09 15.93
C GLY A 102 -4.56 -7.04 14.74
N ALA A 103 -4.00 -6.66 13.58
CA ALA A 103 -3.97 -7.52 12.41
C ALA A 103 -3.23 -8.83 12.71
N ARG A 104 -3.86 -9.96 12.36
CA ARG A 104 -3.27 -11.29 12.49
C ARG A 104 -2.14 -11.51 11.49
N LEU A 105 -2.29 -10.94 10.29
CA LEU A 105 -1.34 -11.05 9.18
C LEU A 105 -1.21 -9.72 8.45
N ILE A 106 -0.07 -9.55 7.79
CA ILE A 106 0.20 -8.46 6.85
C ILE A 106 0.35 -9.10 5.47
N GLN A 107 -0.52 -8.70 4.55
CA GLN A 107 -0.52 -9.16 3.16
C GLN A 107 0.07 -8.07 2.28
N MET A 108 1.14 -8.41 1.58
CA MET A 108 1.81 -7.55 0.60
C MET A 108 1.67 -8.16 -0.78
N SER A 109 1.61 -7.31 -1.80
CA SER A 109 1.69 -7.73 -3.18
C SER A 109 2.97 -7.19 -3.82
N THR A 110 3.51 -7.94 -4.78
CA THR A 110 4.61 -7.50 -5.64
C THR A 110 4.29 -7.86 -7.08
N GLY A 111 4.82 -7.10 -8.03
CA GLY A 111 4.78 -7.50 -9.44
C GLY A 111 5.46 -8.86 -9.66
N ALA A 112 5.23 -9.48 -10.82
CA ALA A 112 5.81 -10.79 -11.16
C ALA A 112 7.35 -10.80 -11.06
N GLU A 113 7.98 -9.70 -11.47
CA GLU A 113 9.42 -9.44 -11.37
C GLU A 113 9.76 -8.49 -10.20
N GLY A 114 8.87 -8.43 -9.21
CA GLY A 114 9.00 -7.56 -8.05
C GLY A 114 10.04 -8.03 -7.04
N ILE A 115 10.17 -7.27 -5.95
CA ILE A 115 11.13 -7.57 -4.89
C ILE A 115 10.75 -8.86 -4.16
N ASP A 116 11.72 -9.73 -3.90
CA ASP A 116 11.53 -10.86 -2.98
C ASP A 116 11.47 -10.37 -1.51
N LEU A 117 10.28 -10.45 -0.92
CA LEU A 117 10.02 -10.05 0.47
C LEU A 117 10.48 -11.09 1.50
N SER A 118 11.00 -12.26 1.09
CA SER A 118 11.48 -13.30 2.01
C SER A 118 12.53 -12.80 3.00
N ARG A 119 13.41 -11.90 2.53
CA ARG A 119 14.45 -11.24 3.35
C ARG A 119 13.89 -10.31 4.42
N LEU A 120 12.62 -9.93 4.31
CA LEU A 120 11.89 -9.11 5.28
C LEU A 120 10.98 -9.94 6.18
N GLY A 121 11.06 -11.28 6.11
CA GLY A 121 10.28 -12.19 6.96
C GLY A 121 8.91 -12.57 6.38
N TYR A 122 8.58 -12.12 5.18
CA TYR A 122 7.37 -12.56 4.48
C TYR A 122 7.56 -13.97 3.91
N ARG A 123 6.46 -14.71 3.80
CA ARG A 123 6.42 -15.98 3.04
C ARG A 123 5.45 -15.83 1.88
N LEU A 124 5.79 -16.40 0.72
CA LEU A 124 4.86 -16.46 -0.40
C LEU A 124 3.63 -17.30 0.00
N ALA A 125 2.45 -16.70 -0.08
CA ALA A 125 1.19 -17.35 0.25
C ALA A 125 0.31 -17.62 -0.98
N GLU A 126 0.36 -16.73 -1.99
CA GLU A 126 -0.49 -16.80 -3.17
C GLU A 126 0.21 -16.24 -4.43
N ARG A 127 -0.36 -16.55 -5.60
CA ARG A 127 -0.02 -15.93 -6.89
C ARG A 127 -1.30 -15.50 -7.59
N ALA A 128 -1.32 -14.30 -8.13
CA ALA A 128 -2.42 -13.80 -8.95
C ALA A 128 -2.22 -14.13 -10.43
N TRP A 129 -3.29 -14.50 -11.12
CA TRP A 129 -3.33 -14.75 -12.56
C TRP A 129 -4.43 -13.88 -13.18
N VAL A 130 -4.15 -13.24 -14.32
CA VAL A 130 -5.07 -12.32 -15.02
C VAL A 130 -5.30 -12.79 -16.46
N LYS A 131 -6.44 -12.42 -17.07
CA LYS A 131 -6.81 -12.73 -18.46
C LYS A 131 -7.39 -11.49 -19.14
#